data_AF-A0A495AKW5-F1
#
_entry.id   AF-A0A495AKW5-F1
#
_cell.length_a   1.000
_cell.length_b   1.000
_cell.length_c   1.000
_cell.angle_alpha   90.00
_cell.angle_beta   90.00
_cell.angle_gamma   90.00
#
_symmetry.space_group_name_H-M   'P 1'
#
loop_
_entity.id
_entity.type
_entity.pdbx_description
1 polymer ?
#
loop_
_entity_poly.entity_id
_entity_poly.type
_entity_poly.pdbx_seq_one_letter_code
_entity_poly.pdbx_strand_id
1 'polypeptide(L)'
;MKRSEVNQILSRTRHFFTQHDVHLPPFAFYDLAKWQQLDKAIWQEVFDLKLGWDVTAFGGSDFQAQGLTLFTLRNGSAEGAPYPKSYAEKIMHVREGQLTPMHFHWRKQEDIINRGGGNLIVELWNSDQFEQPEESDVTVTIDGCRQTHAAGSQLRLSPGESICLVPGVYHSFWGEPGYGDVLVGEVSMVNDDDHDNRFLKPLERFNSIIEDEPAQLLLCNEYRQRF
;
A
#
# COMPACT_ATOMS: atom_id res chain seq x y z
N MET A 1 6.84 -12.39 9.94
CA MET A 1 6.46 -13.29 8.84
C MET A 1 7.65 -14.15 8.46
N LYS A 2 7.47 -15.35 7.92
CA LYS A 2 8.59 -16.16 7.40
C LYS A 2 8.98 -15.70 6.01
N ARG A 3 10.26 -15.83 5.63
CA ARG A 3 10.72 -15.51 4.27
C ARG A 3 10.05 -16.40 3.23
N SER A 4 9.82 -17.67 3.56
CA SER A 4 9.07 -18.59 2.69
C SER A 4 7.65 -18.12 2.39
N GLU A 5 6.95 -17.57 3.39
CA GLU A 5 5.62 -16.97 3.22
C GLU A 5 5.70 -15.74 2.32
N VAL A 6 6.68 -14.85 2.54
CA VAL A 6 6.91 -13.66 1.70
C VAL A 6 7.17 -14.05 0.25
N ASN A 7 8.05 -15.03 0.00
CA ASN A 7 8.36 -15.53 -1.34
C ASN A 7 7.09 -16.04 -2.06
N GLN A 8 6.24 -16.81 -1.35
CA GLN A 8 4.97 -17.30 -1.88
C GLN A 8 3.98 -16.16 -2.16
N ILE A 9 3.86 -15.19 -1.25
CA ILE A 9 2.99 -14.01 -1.42
C ILE A 9 3.39 -13.22 -2.66
N LEU A 10 4.67 -12.91 -2.81
CA LEU A 10 5.18 -12.16 -3.97
C LEU A 10 5.00 -12.93 -5.28
N SER A 11 5.24 -14.24 -5.27
CA SER A 11 5.01 -15.10 -6.45
C SER A 11 3.54 -15.06 -6.89
N ARG A 12 2.60 -15.23 -5.96
CA ARG A 12 1.15 -15.15 -6.23
C ARG A 12 0.74 -13.76 -6.71
N THR A 13 1.22 -12.70 -6.06
CA THR A 13 0.91 -11.33 -6.45
C THR A 13 1.44 -11.00 -7.85
N ARG A 14 2.63 -11.46 -8.22
CA ARG A 14 3.14 -11.31 -9.58
C ARG A 14 2.27 -12.01 -10.61
N HIS A 15 1.79 -13.23 -10.31
CA HIS A 15 0.85 -13.93 -11.18
C HIS A 15 -0.46 -13.15 -11.34
N PHE A 16 -1.01 -12.64 -10.24
CA PHE A 16 -2.22 -11.80 -10.24
C PHE A 16 -2.05 -10.53 -11.07
N PHE A 17 -0.89 -9.85 -10.95
CA PHE A 17 -0.56 -8.70 -11.79
C PHE A 17 -0.49 -9.07 -13.27
N THR A 18 0.15 -10.18 -13.63
CA THR A 18 0.18 -10.68 -15.02
C THR A 18 -1.22 -11.02 -15.54
N GLN A 19 -2.10 -11.60 -14.71
CA GLN A 19 -3.49 -11.89 -15.11
C GLN A 19 -4.29 -10.62 -15.45
N HIS A 20 -3.90 -9.47 -14.87
CA HIS A 20 -4.49 -8.16 -15.15
C HIS A 20 -3.69 -7.32 -16.16
N ASP A 21 -2.75 -7.96 -16.88
CA ASP A 21 -1.88 -7.28 -17.86
C ASP A 21 -1.03 -6.14 -17.27
N VAL A 22 -0.77 -6.20 -15.96
CA VAL A 22 0.10 -5.24 -15.26
C VAL A 22 1.56 -5.62 -15.50
N HIS A 23 2.30 -4.64 -16.03
CA HIS A 23 3.73 -4.76 -16.31
C HIS A 23 4.54 -3.95 -15.31
N LEU A 24 5.40 -4.63 -14.55
CA LEU A 24 6.29 -3.98 -13.58
C LEU A 24 7.65 -3.60 -14.20
N PRO A 25 8.33 -2.57 -13.67
CA PRO A 25 9.68 -2.21 -14.11
C PRO A 25 10.68 -3.35 -13.85
N PRO A 26 11.81 -3.42 -14.59
CA PRO A 26 12.75 -4.54 -14.50
C PRO A 26 13.26 -4.85 -13.08
N PHE A 27 13.43 -3.84 -12.23
CA PHE A 27 13.95 -4.04 -10.86
C PHE A 27 12.99 -4.81 -9.94
N ALA A 28 11.72 -4.95 -10.32
CA ALA A 28 10.75 -5.78 -9.61
C ALA A 28 11.12 -7.28 -9.64
N PHE A 29 12.03 -7.68 -10.53
CA PHE A 29 12.42 -9.06 -10.77
C PHE A 29 13.88 -9.35 -10.39
N TYR A 30 14.58 -8.39 -9.77
CA TYR A 30 15.97 -8.58 -9.36
C TYR A 30 16.05 -9.40 -8.08
N ASP A 31 16.80 -10.49 -8.13
CA ASP A 31 17.21 -11.25 -6.96
C ASP A 31 18.35 -10.53 -6.20
N LEU A 32 18.73 -11.06 -5.04
CA LEU A 32 19.78 -10.47 -4.21
C LEU A 32 21.12 -10.38 -4.94
N ALA A 33 21.49 -11.40 -5.71
CA ALA A 33 22.75 -11.41 -6.44
C ALA A 33 22.79 -10.30 -7.50
N LYS A 34 21.69 -10.10 -8.22
CA LYS A 34 21.56 -9.01 -9.18
C LYS A 34 21.66 -7.67 -8.48
N TRP A 35 20.96 -7.47 -7.36
CA TRP A 35 21.05 -6.22 -6.60
C TRP A 35 22.48 -5.92 -6.16
N GLN A 36 23.23 -6.91 -5.66
CA GLN A 36 24.62 -6.75 -5.21
C GLN A 36 25.58 -6.35 -6.33
N GLN A 37 25.27 -6.69 -7.59
CA GLN A 37 26.07 -6.34 -8.76
C GLN A 37 25.79 -4.93 -9.32
N LEU A 38 24.69 -4.28 -8.91
CA LEU A 38 24.34 -2.95 -9.42
C LEU A 38 25.22 -1.86 -8.81
N ASP A 39 25.50 -0.84 -9.61
CA ASP A 39 26.11 0.41 -9.12
C ASP A 39 25.12 1.14 -8.21
N LYS A 40 25.42 1.16 -6.91
CA LYS A 40 24.52 1.70 -5.89
C LYS A 40 24.29 3.20 -6.04
N ALA A 41 25.27 3.94 -6.57
CA ALA A 41 25.14 5.38 -6.76
C ALA A 41 24.07 5.72 -7.81
N ILE A 42 23.91 4.87 -8.84
CA ILE A 42 22.89 5.05 -9.89
C ILE A 42 21.48 4.69 -9.36
N TRP A 43 21.40 3.72 -8.45
CA TRP A 43 20.13 3.18 -7.94
C TRP A 43 19.66 3.83 -6.63
N GLN A 44 20.29 4.94 -6.22
CA GLN A 44 20.05 5.57 -4.92
C GLN A 44 18.56 5.96 -4.70
N GLU A 45 17.86 6.43 -5.73
CA GLU A 45 16.43 6.80 -5.63
C GLU A 45 15.55 5.61 -5.19
N VAL A 46 15.85 4.39 -5.67
CA VAL A 46 15.09 3.18 -5.27
C VAL A 46 15.25 2.91 -3.78
N PHE A 47 16.46 3.10 -3.24
CA PHE A 47 16.76 2.80 -1.86
C PHE A 47 16.25 3.89 -0.90
N ASP A 48 16.47 5.15 -1.26
CA ASP A 48 16.10 6.28 -0.42
C ASP A 48 14.59 6.44 -0.30
N LEU A 49 13.88 6.21 -1.41
CA LEU A 49 12.43 6.39 -1.48
C LEU A 49 11.63 5.09 -1.29
N LYS A 50 12.33 4.00 -0.92
CA LYS A 50 11.77 2.66 -0.71
C LYS A 50 10.86 2.22 -1.87
N LEU A 51 11.36 2.32 -3.09
CA LEU A 51 10.64 1.80 -4.26
C LEU A 51 10.69 0.27 -4.26
N GLY A 52 9.66 -0.36 -4.84
CA GLY A 52 9.59 -1.81 -4.99
C GLY A 52 8.61 -2.51 -4.06
N TRP A 53 8.87 -3.79 -3.80
CA TRP A 53 7.95 -4.69 -3.11
C TRP A 53 7.78 -4.37 -1.63
N ASP A 54 6.55 -4.44 -1.16
CA ASP A 54 6.19 -4.39 0.25
C ASP A 54 5.16 -5.48 0.56
N VAL A 55 5.36 -6.16 1.68
CA VAL A 55 4.47 -7.19 2.22
C VAL A 55 4.35 -6.93 3.72
N THR A 56 3.12 -6.70 4.17
CA THR A 56 2.85 -6.45 5.59
C THR A 56 1.63 -7.23 6.05
N ALA A 57 1.69 -7.72 7.29
CA ALA A 57 0.58 -8.19 8.10
C ALA A 57 0.28 -7.20 9.24
N PHE A 58 0.78 -5.96 9.13
CA PHE A 58 0.56 -4.86 10.08
C PHE A 58 0.92 -5.24 11.52
N GLY A 59 2.10 -5.86 11.71
CA GLY A 59 2.58 -6.35 13.01
C GLY A 59 1.89 -7.64 13.50
N GLY A 60 0.81 -8.06 12.83
CA GLY A 60 0.08 -9.30 13.12
C GLY A 60 0.75 -10.56 12.58
N SER A 61 0.15 -11.71 12.90
CA SER A 61 0.57 -13.04 12.44
C SER A 61 -0.33 -13.62 11.33
N ASP A 62 -1.56 -13.11 11.17
CA ASP A 62 -2.50 -13.57 10.16
C ASP A 62 -2.57 -12.60 8.99
N PHE A 63 -1.64 -12.79 8.04
CA PHE A 63 -1.58 -12.01 6.82
C PHE A 63 -2.86 -12.14 5.97
N GLN A 64 -3.55 -13.29 5.99
CA GLN A 64 -4.75 -13.48 5.15
C GLN A 64 -5.92 -12.64 5.65
N ALA A 65 -6.11 -12.57 6.97
CA ALA A 65 -7.15 -11.74 7.56
C ALA A 65 -6.79 -10.25 7.51
N GLN A 66 -5.54 -9.91 7.85
CA GLN A 66 -5.08 -8.52 7.92
C GLN A 66 -3.70 -8.41 7.29
N GLY A 67 -3.63 -7.82 6.10
CA GLY A 67 -2.38 -7.70 5.38
C GLY A 67 -2.53 -6.98 4.05
N LEU A 68 -1.41 -6.67 3.43
CA LEU A 68 -1.38 -6.00 2.13
C LEU A 68 -0.11 -6.38 1.37
N THR A 69 -0.21 -6.45 0.05
CA THR A 69 0.95 -6.57 -0.84
C THR A 69 0.97 -5.39 -1.80
N LEU A 70 2.09 -4.68 -1.89
CA LEU A 70 2.24 -3.47 -2.69
C LEU A 70 3.53 -3.51 -3.51
N PHE A 71 3.55 -2.71 -4.57
CA PHE A 71 4.75 -2.30 -5.27
C PHE A 71 4.73 -0.79 -5.45
N THR A 72 5.67 -0.08 -4.82
CA THR A 72 5.86 1.36 -5.01
C THR A 72 6.62 1.61 -6.31
N LEU A 73 5.92 2.15 -7.32
CA LEU A 73 6.44 2.36 -8.67
C LEU A 73 7.33 3.59 -8.77
N ARG A 74 6.94 4.65 -8.07
CA ARG A 74 7.61 5.96 -8.04
C ARG A 74 7.22 6.70 -6.77
N ASN A 75 8.09 7.58 -6.31
CA ASN A 75 7.86 8.42 -5.14
C ASN A 75 8.76 9.68 -5.19
N GLY A 76 8.63 10.57 -4.22
CA GLY A 76 9.57 11.66 -3.95
C GLY A 76 9.99 11.73 -2.49
N SER A 77 10.80 12.72 -2.14
CA SER A 77 11.22 12.95 -0.76
C SER A 77 10.11 13.61 0.07
N ALA A 78 9.89 13.16 1.30
CA ALA A 78 8.90 13.76 2.21
C ALA A 78 9.13 15.26 2.45
N GLU A 79 10.40 15.68 2.47
CA GLU A 79 10.83 17.08 2.62
C GLU A 79 11.14 17.76 1.27
N GLY A 80 10.81 17.13 0.15
CA GLY A 80 11.00 17.65 -1.21
C GLY A 80 12.44 17.64 -1.75
N ALA A 81 13.42 17.20 -0.96
CA ALA A 81 14.81 17.04 -1.37
C ALA A 81 15.42 15.73 -0.84
N PRO A 82 16.39 15.10 -1.54
CA PRO A 82 16.94 15.51 -2.83
C PRO A 82 16.06 15.14 -4.04
N TYR A 83 14.93 14.43 -3.84
CA TYR A 83 14.03 13.99 -4.90
C TYR A 83 12.75 14.87 -4.92
N PRO A 84 12.66 15.90 -5.78
CA PRO A 84 11.59 16.92 -5.72
C PRO A 84 10.25 16.47 -6.31
N LYS A 85 10.10 15.19 -6.64
CA LYS A 85 8.85 14.63 -7.17
C LYS A 85 7.77 14.83 -6.11
N SER A 86 6.67 15.50 -6.45
CA SER A 86 5.59 15.79 -5.50
C SER A 86 4.54 14.67 -5.39
N TYR A 87 4.73 13.57 -6.13
CA TYR A 87 3.76 12.51 -6.29
C TYR A 87 4.38 11.12 -6.16
N ALA A 88 3.54 10.17 -5.78
CA ALA A 88 3.85 8.75 -5.72
C ALA A 88 2.81 7.93 -6.49
N GLU A 89 3.17 6.69 -6.80
CA GLU A 89 2.26 5.72 -7.37
C GLU A 89 2.57 4.34 -6.81
N LYS A 90 1.54 3.62 -6.38
CA LYS A 90 1.63 2.21 -5.99
C LYS A 90 0.64 1.37 -6.78
N ILE A 91 1.01 0.11 -6.99
CA ILE A 91 0.11 -0.94 -7.45
C ILE A 91 0.08 -2.04 -6.40
N MET A 92 -1.12 -2.47 -6.05
CA MET A 92 -1.36 -3.29 -4.88
C MET A 92 -2.25 -4.48 -5.22
N HIS A 93 -2.11 -5.52 -4.43
CA HIS A 93 -2.95 -6.70 -4.47
C HIS A 93 -3.62 -6.84 -3.09
N VAL A 94 -4.92 -6.56 -3.07
CA VAL A 94 -5.79 -6.78 -1.91
C VAL A 94 -6.50 -8.10 -2.13
N ARG A 95 -6.24 -9.09 -1.27
CA ARG A 95 -6.92 -10.39 -1.39
C ARG A 95 -8.38 -10.29 -0.95
N GLU A 96 -9.19 -11.23 -1.42
CA GLU A 96 -10.57 -11.38 -0.95
C GLU A 96 -10.63 -11.43 0.59
N GLY A 97 -11.45 -10.56 1.19
CA GLY A 97 -11.64 -10.46 2.64
C GLY A 97 -10.42 -9.95 3.43
N GLN A 98 -9.30 -9.64 2.78
CA GLN A 98 -8.08 -9.18 3.43
C GLN A 98 -8.18 -7.70 3.80
N LEU A 99 -8.08 -7.40 5.10
CA LEU A 99 -8.26 -6.06 5.66
C LEU A 99 -6.95 -5.27 5.72
N THR A 100 -6.97 -4.04 5.21
CA THR A 100 -6.02 -2.98 5.59
C THR A 100 -6.60 -2.21 6.78
N PRO A 101 -5.93 -2.18 7.94
CA PRO A 101 -6.44 -1.54 9.16
C PRO A 101 -6.78 -0.07 9.00
N MET A 102 -7.71 0.40 9.84
CA MET A 102 -8.13 1.78 9.93
C MET A 102 -6.93 2.72 10.23
N HIS A 103 -6.66 3.63 9.31
CA HIS A 103 -5.60 4.64 9.43
C HIS A 103 -5.96 5.92 8.69
N PHE A 104 -5.27 7.01 8.98
CA PHE A 104 -5.22 8.18 8.11
C PHE A 104 -3.77 8.57 7.84
N HIS A 105 -3.58 9.50 6.90
CA HIS A 105 -2.30 10.14 6.65
C HIS A 105 -2.24 11.58 7.17
N TRP A 106 -1.09 11.97 7.73
CA TRP A 106 -0.88 13.34 8.21
C TRP A 106 -0.70 14.32 7.07
N ARG A 107 -0.02 13.88 5.99
CA ARG A 107 0.35 14.70 4.85
C ARG A 107 -0.19 14.16 3.54
N LYS A 108 -0.13 12.85 3.31
CA LYS A 108 -0.49 12.27 2.02
C LYS A 108 -1.99 12.45 1.74
N GLN A 109 -2.29 13.11 0.63
CA GLN A 109 -3.55 12.95 -0.08
C GLN A 109 -3.38 11.85 -1.12
N GLU A 110 -4.36 10.97 -1.25
CA GLU A 110 -4.30 9.84 -2.17
C GLU A 110 -5.64 9.57 -2.85
N ASP A 111 -5.55 9.05 -4.07
CA ASP A 111 -6.66 8.44 -4.78
C ASP A 111 -6.46 6.93 -4.73
N ILE A 112 -7.36 6.24 -4.02
CA ILE A 112 -7.46 4.77 -4.02
C ILE A 112 -8.34 4.36 -5.18
N ILE A 113 -7.80 3.51 -6.05
CA ILE A 113 -8.39 3.18 -7.36
C ILE A 113 -8.61 1.68 -7.44
N ASN A 114 -9.83 1.22 -7.68
CA ASN A 114 -10.04 -0.17 -8.10
C ASN A 114 -9.69 -0.30 -9.59
N ARG A 115 -8.50 -0.84 -9.89
CA ARG A 115 -8.03 -1.01 -11.27
C ARG A 115 -8.57 -2.28 -11.93
N GLY A 116 -9.19 -3.20 -11.19
CA GLY A 116 -9.70 -4.46 -11.72
C GLY A 116 -9.86 -5.56 -10.67
N GLY A 117 -10.52 -6.65 -11.07
CA GLY A 117 -10.78 -7.80 -10.21
C GLY A 117 -12.13 -7.70 -9.49
N GLY A 118 -12.14 -7.97 -8.19
CA GLY A 118 -13.32 -7.87 -7.34
C GLY A 118 -13.71 -6.43 -6.99
N ASN A 119 -14.56 -6.29 -5.97
CA ASN A 119 -14.96 -4.99 -5.44
C ASN A 119 -14.08 -4.60 -4.25
N LEU A 120 -13.67 -3.33 -4.18
CA LEU A 120 -13.00 -2.79 -3.00
C LEU A 120 -14.02 -2.12 -2.10
N ILE A 121 -14.10 -2.52 -0.84
CA ILE A 121 -14.89 -1.80 0.15
C ILE A 121 -13.98 -0.84 0.89
N VAL A 122 -14.41 0.41 1.05
CA VAL A 122 -13.70 1.46 1.78
C VAL A 122 -14.60 2.01 2.88
N GLU A 123 -14.21 1.81 4.14
CA GLU A 123 -14.87 2.37 5.32
C GLU A 123 -14.22 3.70 5.70
N LEU A 124 -15.03 4.71 6.04
CA LEU A 124 -14.55 6.08 6.22
C LEU A 124 -15.02 6.73 7.52
N TRP A 125 -14.11 7.47 8.17
CA TRP A 125 -14.41 8.33 9.31
C TRP A 125 -13.61 9.65 9.19
N ASN A 126 -14.08 10.74 9.78
CA ASN A 126 -13.22 11.90 10.03
C ASN A 126 -12.40 11.66 11.30
N SER A 127 -11.28 12.38 11.48
CA SER A 127 -10.51 12.37 12.73
C SER A 127 -10.70 13.68 13.51
N ASP A 128 -10.89 13.59 14.82
CA ASP A 128 -10.92 14.76 15.70
C ASP A 128 -9.50 15.28 16.05
N GLN A 129 -9.43 16.34 16.85
CA GLN A 129 -8.17 16.95 17.31
C GLN A 129 -7.32 16.04 18.23
N PHE A 130 -7.88 14.95 18.74
CA PHE A 130 -7.21 13.91 19.52
C PHE A 130 -6.96 12.64 18.68
N GLU A 131 -7.10 12.78 17.36
CA GLU A 131 -6.91 11.75 16.36
C GLU A 131 -7.87 10.56 16.53
N GLN A 132 -9.03 10.75 17.18
CA GLN A 132 -10.05 9.72 17.31
C GLN A 132 -11.08 9.83 16.18
N PRO A 133 -11.72 8.72 15.76
CA PRO A 133 -12.83 8.78 14.81
C PRO A 133 -13.97 9.64 15.37
N GLU A 134 -14.49 10.57 14.56
CA GLU A 134 -15.66 11.37 14.92
C GLU A 134 -16.94 10.89 14.19
N GLU A 135 -18.08 11.09 14.84
CA GLU A 135 -19.42 10.71 14.35
C GLU A 135 -20.03 11.75 13.37
N SER A 136 -19.19 12.52 12.68
CA SER A 136 -19.65 13.53 11.73
C SER A 136 -19.71 12.97 10.30
N ASP A 137 -20.54 13.59 9.47
CA ASP A 137 -20.62 13.21 8.06
C ASP A 137 -19.27 13.42 7.35
N VAL A 138 -18.83 12.40 6.60
CA VAL A 138 -17.61 12.41 5.80
C VAL A 138 -17.93 12.87 4.38
N THR A 139 -17.21 13.87 3.88
CA THR A 139 -17.33 14.34 2.50
C THR A 139 -16.13 13.86 1.69
N VAL A 140 -16.40 13.16 0.60
CA VAL A 140 -15.38 12.60 -0.31
C VAL A 140 -15.68 12.95 -1.75
N THR A 141 -14.69 12.76 -2.62
CA THR A 141 -14.88 12.85 -4.07
C THR A 141 -14.63 11.47 -4.67
N ILE A 142 -15.63 10.91 -5.33
CA ILE A 142 -15.54 9.64 -6.06
C ILE A 142 -15.59 9.97 -7.55
N ASP A 143 -14.50 9.73 -8.27
CA ASP A 143 -14.38 9.98 -9.71
C ASP A 143 -14.83 11.40 -10.14
N GLY A 144 -14.51 12.41 -9.32
CA GLY A 144 -14.89 13.81 -9.54
C GLY A 144 -16.30 14.19 -9.04
N CYS A 145 -17.09 13.23 -8.57
CA CYS A 145 -18.40 13.46 -7.94
C CYS A 145 -18.24 13.65 -6.43
N ARG A 146 -18.52 14.86 -5.93
CA ARG A 146 -18.49 15.15 -4.49
C ARG A 146 -19.76 14.63 -3.81
N GLN A 147 -19.58 13.84 -2.76
CA GLN A 147 -20.66 13.18 -2.01
C GLN A 147 -20.40 13.29 -0.50
N THR A 148 -21.46 13.26 0.29
CA THR A 148 -21.41 13.30 1.76
C THR A 148 -22.16 12.10 2.32
N HIS A 149 -21.52 11.38 3.24
CA HIS A 149 -22.00 10.13 3.82
C HIS A 149 -21.87 10.16 5.34
N ALA A 150 -22.67 9.37 6.06
CA ALA A 150 -22.55 9.27 7.52
C ALA A 150 -21.19 8.69 7.93
N ALA A 151 -20.73 9.00 9.15
CA ALA A 151 -19.56 8.37 9.75
C ALA A 151 -19.65 6.83 9.71
N GLY A 152 -18.55 6.15 9.38
CA GLY A 152 -18.51 4.70 9.26
C GLY A 152 -19.17 4.12 8.01
N SER A 153 -19.56 4.97 7.05
CA SER A 153 -20.10 4.48 5.78
C SER A 153 -19.09 3.61 5.06
N GLN A 154 -19.56 2.47 4.56
CA GLN A 154 -18.78 1.53 3.75
C GLN A 154 -19.17 1.71 2.28
N LEU A 155 -18.26 2.29 1.51
CA LEU A 155 -18.46 2.58 0.09
C LEU A 155 -17.83 1.48 -0.75
N ARG A 156 -18.56 0.99 -1.75
CA ARG A 156 -18.06 0.02 -2.71
C ARG A 156 -17.46 0.76 -3.91
N LEU A 157 -16.22 0.44 -4.24
CA LEU A 157 -15.58 0.80 -5.51
C LEU A 157 -15.53 -0.44 -6.41
N SER A 158 -16.26 -0.37 -7.51
CA SER A 158 -16.24 -1.36 -8.58
C SER A 158 -15.01 -1.12 -9.48
N PRO A 159 -14.61 -2.09 -10.33
CA PRO A 159 -13.54 -1.88 -11.29
C PRO A 159 -13.73 -0.61 -12.14
N GLY A 160 -12.75 0.29 -12.08
CA GLY A 160 -12.75 1.59 -12.76
C GLY A 160 -13.07 2.78 -11.86
N GLU A 161 -13.62 2.55 -10.67
CA GLU A 161 -13.96 3.62 -9.71
C GLU A 161 -12.78 3.96 -8.79
N SER A 162 -12.72 5.22 -8.36
CA SER A 162 -11.70 5.74 -7.46
C SER A 162 -12.27 6.74 -6.45
N ILE A 163 -11.65 6.78 -5.26
CA ILE A 163 -11.99 7.72 -4.19
C ILE A 163 -10.77 8.54 -3.80
N CYS A 164 -10.94 9.86 -3.72
CA CYS A 164 -9.91 10.76 -3.19
C CYS A 164 -10.08 10.90 -1.67
N LEU A 165 -9.02 10.56 -0.94
CA LEU A 165 -8.89 10.63 0.51
C LEU A 165 -7.91 11.74 0.87
N VAL A 166 -8.43 12.76 1.57
CA VAL A 166 -7.62 13.89 2.04
C VAL A 166 -6.98 13.58 3.39
N PRO A 167 -5.88 14.26 3.77
CA PRO A 167 -5.22 14.03 5.05
C PRO A 167 -6.19 14.16 6.23
N GLY A 168 -6.03 13.28 7.22
CA GLY A 168 -6.91 13.19 8.39
C GLY A 168 -8.22 12.41 8.18
N VAL A 169 -8.59 12.02 6.95
CA VAL A 169 -9.72 11.11 6.73
C VAL A 169 -9.29 9.69 7.05
N TYR A 170 -9.88 9.14 8.10
CA TYR A 170 -9.75 7.74 8.45
C TYR A 170 -10.32 6.86 7.36
N HIS A 171 -9.55 5.85 6.97
CA HIS A 171 -9.97 4.87 6.00
C HIS A 171 -9.44 3.47 6.33
N SER A 172 -10.25 2.48 6.01
CA SER A 172 -9.91 1.05 6.02
C SER A 172 -10.50 0.42 4.77
N PHE A 173 -9.84 -0.57 4.19
CA PHE A 173 -10.33 -1.21 2.98
C PHE A 173 -10.04 -2.71 2.90
N TRP A 174 -10.87 -3.42 2.15
CA TRP A 174 -10.75 -4.86 1.92
C TRP A 174 -11.41 -5.28 0.60
N GLY A 175 -10.98 -6.42 0.04
CA GLY A 175 -11.68 -7.05 -1.08
C GLY A 175 -13.01 -7.64 -0.61
N GLU A 176 -14.12 -7.32 -1.26
CA GLU A 176 -15.45 -7.79 -0.86
C GLU A 176 -15.52 -9.32 -0.88
N PRO A 177 -15.87 -9.98 0.25
CA PRO A 177 -15.94 -11.45 0.31
C PRO A 177 -16.89 -12.03 -0.74
N GLY A 178 -16.41 -13.01 -1.52
CA GLY A 178 -17.15 -13.66 -2.59
C GLY A 178 -17.01 -13.02 -3.98
N TYR A 179 -16.22 -11.94 -4.11
CA TYR A 179 -15.99 -11.23 -5.37
C TYR A 179 -14.55 -11.34 -5.88
N GLY A 180 -13.68 -12.07 -5.18
CA GLY A 180 -12.28 -12.28 -5.54
C GLY A 180 -11.33 -11.16 -5.15
N ASP A 181 -10.07 -11.34 -5.54
CA ASP A 181 -8.98 -10.40 -5.27
C ASP A 181 -9.13 -9.10 -6.07
N VAL A 182 -8.62 -7.99 -5.53
CA VAL A 182 -8.72 -6.65 -6.12
C VAL A 182 -7.33 -6.12 -6.45
N LEU A 183 -7.19 -5.64 -7.69
CA LEU A 183 -6.05 -4.87 -8.14
C LEU A 183 -6.26 -3.40 -7.77
N VAL A 184 -5.56 -2.94 -6.75
CA VAL A 184 -5.73 -1.56 -6.25
C VAL A 184 -4.58 -0.69 -6.72
N GLY A 185 -4.89 0.45 -7.31
CA GLY A 185 -3.94 1.53 -7.57
C GLY A 185 -3.98 2.57 -6.46
N GLU A 186 -2.84 3.17 -6.16
CA GLU A 186 -2.74 4.40 -5.38
C GLU A 186 -2.00 5.42 -6.24
N VAL A 187 -2.61 6.57 -6.47
CA VAL A 187 -1.95 7.75 -7.02
C VAL A 187 -2.05 8.83 -5.97
N SER A 188 -0.92 9.36 -5.51
CA SER A 188 -0.92 10.18 -4.31
C SER A 188 0.12 11.29 -4.38
N MET A 189 0.08 12.16 -3.37
CA MET A 189 1.27 12.91 -2.95
C MET A 189 2.39 11.94 -2.52
N VAL A 190 3.56 12.47 -2.18
CA VAL A 190 4.69 11.68 -1.65
C VAL A 190 4.23 10.73 -0.54
N ASN A 191 4.69 9.49 -0.60
CA ASN A 191 4.46 8.49 0.44
C ASN A 191 5.65 8.42 1.40
N ASP A 192 5.37 8.43 2.70
CA ASP A 192 6.35 8.21 3.77
C ASP A 192 5.79 7.22 4.80
N ASP A 193 5.96 5.93 4.52
CA ASP A 193 5.39 4.88 5.35
C ASP A 193 6.02 4.78 6.77
N ASP A 194 7.15 5.45 7.01
CA ASP A 194 7.81 5.46 8.32
C ASP A 194 7.16 6.44 9.31
N HIS A 195 6.53 7.50 8.80
CA HIS A 195 6.08 8.63 9.64
C HIS A 195 4.67 9.13 9.33
N ASP A 196 4.12 8.85 8.15
CA ASP A 196 2.87 9.44 7.67
C ASP A 196 1.64 8.54 7.88
N ASN A 197 1.78 7.44 8.61
CA ASN A 197 0.69 6.50 8.89
C ASN A 197 0.24 6.62 10.35
N ARG A 198 -0.98 7.12 10.60
CA ARG A 198 -1.60 7.07 11.93
C ARG A 198 -2.70 6.01 11.97
N PHE A 199 -2.33 4.82 12.43
CA PHE A 199 -3.26 3.73 12.68
C PHE A 199 -4.12 4.01 13.92
N LEU A 200 -5.42 3.69 13.83
CA LEU A 200 -6.34 3.83 14.96
C LEU A 200 -5.94 2.97 16.16
N LYS A 201 -5.55 1.72 15.88
CA LYS A 201 -4.96 0.82 16.86
C LYS A 201 -3.44 0.88 16.66
N PRO A 202 -2.65 1.16 17.70
CA PRO A 202 -1.19 1.12 17.59
C PRO A 202 -0.72 -0.23 17.08
N LEU A 203 -0.01 -0.23 15.96
CA LEU A 203 0.52 -1.42 15.30
C LEU A 203 1.80 -1.10 14.53
N GLU A 204 2.56 -2.13 14.15
CA GLU A 204 3.76 -1.98 13.35
C GLU A 204 3.40 -1.98 11.85
N ARG A 205 3.86 -0.98 11.09
CA ARG A 205 3.64 -0.91 9.63
C ARG A 205 4.38 -2.02 8.86
N PHE A 206 5.52 -2.46 9.37
CA PHE A 206 6.36 -3.50 8.79
C PHE A 206 6.54 -4.65 9.77
N ASN A 207 6.51 -5.89 9.28
CA ASN A 207 6.77 -7.07 10.11
C ASN A 207 8.27 -7.40 10.14
N SER A 208 8.73 -7.91 11.28
CA SER A 208 10.01 -8.63 11.34
C SER A 208 9.94 -9.92 10.51
N ILE A 209 11.01 -10.21 9.76
CA ILE A 209 11.12 -11.39 8.90
C ILE A 209 11.99 -12.48 9.56
N ILE A 210 11.48 -13.72 9.57
CA ILE A 210 12.23 -14.91 9.94
C ILE A 210 12.81 -15.52 8.66
N GLU A 211 14.14 -15.50 8.53
CA GLU A 211 14.86 -15.98 7.34
C GLU A 211 14.97 -17.51 7.32
N ASP A 212 13.85 -18.20 7.09
CA ASP A 212 13.77 -19.66 7.04
C ASP A 212 14.18 -20.29 5.69
N GLU A 213 14.25 -19.48 4.63
CA GLU A 213 14.80 -19.83 3.32
C GLU A 213 15.42 -18.62 2.62
N PRO A 214 16.20 -18.78 1.53
CA PRO A 214 16.73 -17.65 0.77
C PRO A 214 15.64 -16.73 0.20
N ALA A 215 15.86 -15.42 0.27
CA ALA A 215 14.98 -14.44 -0.35
C ALA A 215 15.06 -14.51 -1.89
N GLN A 216 13.92 -14.67 -2.56
CA GLN A 216 13.85 -14.64 -4.02
C GLN A 216 13.83 -13.20 -4.56
N LEU A 217 13.24 -12.29 -3.80
CA LEU A 217 13.12 -10.86 -4.07
C LEU A 217 13.37 -10.09 -2.77
N LEU A 218 13.80 -8.83 -2.89
CA LEU A 218 14.00 -7.93 -1.74
C LEU A 218 12.76 -7.06 -1.53
N LEU A 219 12.44 -6.81 -0.26
CA LEU A 219 11.43 -5.82 0.14
C LEU A 219 12.07 -4.43 0.23
N CYS A 220 11.26 -3.39 0.03
CA CYS A 220 11.70 -2.01 -0.06
C CYS A 220 12.31 -1.46 1.24
N ASN A 221 11.97 -2.06 2.38
CA ASN A 221 12.49 -1.72 3.70
C ASN A 221 13.76 -2.50 4.09
N GLU A 222 14.26 -3.39 3.22
CA GLU A 222 15.39 -4.28 3.52
C GLU A 222 16.69 -3.89 2.80
N TYR A 223 16.65 -2.93 1.87
CA TYR A 223 17.82 -2.59 1.04
C TYR A 223 19.08 -2.29 1.87
N ARG A 224 18.98 -1.40 2.86
CA ARG A 224 20.12 -1.00 3.72
C ARG A 224 20.68 -2.11 4.60
N GLN A 225 19.91 -3.16 4.86
CA GLN A 225 20.37 -4.31 5.65
C GLN A 225 21.12 -5.32 4.78
N ARG A 226 20.93 -5.27 3.46
CA ARG A 226 21.46 -6.26 2.51
C ARG A 226 22.64 -5.72 1.70
N PHE A 227 22.86 -4.40 1.68
CA PHE A 227 24.01 -3.71 1.09
C PHE A 227 24.13 -2.26 1.56
#